data_AF-A0A2K6FU60-F1
#
_entry.id   AF-A0A2K6FU60-F1
#
_cell.length_a   1.000
_cell.length_b   1.000
_cell.length_c   1.000
_cell.angle_alpha   90.00
_cell.angle_beta   90.00
_cell.angle_gamma   90.00
#
_symmetry.space_group_name_H-M   'P 1'
#
loop_
_entity.id
_entity.type
_entity.pdbx_description
1 polymer ?
#
loop_
_entity_poly.entity_id
_entity_poly.type
_entity_poly.pdbx_seq_one_letter_code
_entity_poly.pdbx_strand_id
1 'polypeptide(L)'
;MAPGGARGPTPHWGLPLGGAALLLLLVPAAAAQEPPAAACSQNTNGTCGDCLKNVSCLWCNTNKACLDYPVTNILPPSSLCQLSSARWGVCWGLFKEENPYARFENN
;
A
#
# COMPACT_ATOMS: atom_id res chain seq x y z
N MET A 1 11.48 48.62 -53.76
CA MET A 1 10.11 48.35 -54.23
C MET A 1 9.44 47.39 -53.25
N ALA A 2 8.21 47.67 -52.84
CA ALA A 2 7.32 46.68 -52.21
C ALA A 2 6.28 46.21 -53.24
N PRO A 3 5.85 44.95 -53.14
CA PRO A 3 4.43 44.60 -53.17
C PRO A 3 4.08 43.97 -51.80
N GLY A 4 2.90 44.10 -51.18
CA GLY A 4 1.59 44.43 -51.71
C GLY A 4 0.70 43.18 -51.81
N GLY A 5 -0.13 42.93 -50.78
CA GLY A 5 -1.33 42.06 -50.83
C GLY A 5 -1.14 40.60 -50.37
N ALA A 6 -2.12 39.90 -49.79
CA ALA A 6 -3.52 40.22 -49.55
C ALA A 6 -4.14 39.30 -48.46
N ARG A 7 -5.24 39.83 -47.91
CA ARG A 7 -6.29 39.27 -47.04
C ARG A 7 -6.73 37.82 -47.32
N GLY A 8 -7.12 37.11 -46.25
CA GLY A 8 -8.17 36.07 -46.34
C GLY A 8 -8.34 35.26 -45.04
N PRO A 9 -9.57 34.87 -44.63
CA PRO A 9 -9.94 34.68 -43.23
C PRO A 9 -10.11 33.22 -42.75
N THR A 10 -10.22 33.11 -41.43
CA THR A 10 -10.51 31.99 -40.54
C THR A 10 -11.74 31.12 -40.89
N PRO A 11 -11.71 29.80 -40.62
CA PRO A 11 -12.86 29.10 -40.09
C PRO A 11 -12.83 29.20 -38.56
N HIS A 12 -13.66 30.11 -38.10
CA HIS A 12 -14.11 30.28 -36.74
C HIS A 12 -15.05 29.10 -36.39
N TRP A 13 -14.57 28.15 -35.60
CA TRP A 13 -15.48 27.36 -34.77
C TRP A 13 -15.52 28.03 -33.41
N GLY A 14 -16.37 29.05 -33.32
CA GLY A 14 -16.82 29.55 -32.03
C GLY A 14 -17.81 28.55 -31.46
N LEU A 15 -17.53 28.06 -30.26
CA LEU A 15 -18.55 27.56 -29.33
C LEU A 15 -18.17 28.06 -27.91
N PRO A 16 -19.16 28.36 -27.07
CA PRO A 16 -19.22 29.60 -26.33
C PRO A 16 -18.66 29.43 -24.91
N LEU A 17 -18.07 30.52 -24.43
CA LEU A 17 -17.83 30.80 -23.02
C LEU A 17 -19.17 30.84 -22.29
N GLY A 18 -19.54 29.78 -21.56
CA GLY A 18 -20.79 29.77 -20.79
C GLY A 18 -21.01 28.46 -20.04
N GLY A 19 -20.37 28.31 -18.88
CA GLY A 19 -20.59 27.14 -18.04
C GLY A 19 -19.68 27.00 -16.82
N ALA A 20 -19.11 28.10 -16.30
CA ALA A 20 -18.50 28.08 -14.97
C ALA A 20 -19.58 28.44 -13.95
N ALA A 21 -19.99 27.49 -13.08
CA ALA A 21 -20.36 27.78 -11.68
C ALA A 21 -20.95 26.60 -10.86
N LEU A 22 -21.49 25.53 -11.45
CA LEU A 22 -22.39 24.62 -10.69
C LEU A 22 -21.95 23.15 -10.58
N LEU A 23 -20.65 22.86 -10.56
CA LEU A 23 -20.14 21.48 -10.44
C LEU A 23 -19.21 21.24 -9.23
N LEU A 24 -19.12 22.18 -8.29
CA LEU A 24 -18.24 22.06 -7.10
C LEU A 24 -18.94 21.60 -5.81
N LEU A 25 -20.23 21.25 -5.84
CA LEU A 25 -21.00 20.92 -4.63
C LEU A 25 -21.15 19.42 -4.31
N LEU A 26 -20.48 18.53 -5.05
CA LEU A 26 -20.60 17.08 -4.85
C LEU A 26 -19.23 16.41 -4.84
N VAL A 27 -18.31 16.89 -4.01
CA VAL A 27 -17.14 16.09 -3.64
C VAL A 27 -17.56 15.25 -2.44
N PRO A 28 -17.88 13.95 -2.59
CA PRO A 28 -17.89 13.09 -1.42
C PRO A 28 -16.48 13.14 -0.86
N ALA A 29 -16.35 13.53 0.40
CA ALA A 29 -15.14 13.26 1.15
C ALA A 29 -15.02 11.74 1.23
N ALA A 30 -14.37 11.15 0.23
CA ALA A 30 -13.80 9.82 0.36
C ALA A 30 -12.73 9.98 1.43
N ALA A 31 -13.14 9.86 2.69
CA ALA A 31 -12.23 9.43 3.73
C ALA A 31 -11.51 8.23 3.12
N ALA A 32 -10.18 8.32 3.02
CA ALA A 32 -9.36 7.15 2.76
C ALA A 32 -9.59 6.19 3.92
N GLN A 33 -10.72 5.47 3.87
CA GLN A 33 -10.94 4.29 4.66
C GLN A 33 -10.04 3.27 4.00
N GLU A 34 -8.80 3.18 4.50
CA GLU A 34 -8.07 1.93 4.35
C GLU A 34 -9.08 0.82 4.65
N PRO A 35 -9.30 -0.12 3.72
CA PRO A 35 -10.20 -1.23 3.98
C PRO A 35 -9.79 -1.79 5.34
N PRO A 36 -10.74 -2.09 6.26
CA PRO A 36 -10.35 -2.63 7.55
C PRO A 36 -9.52 -3.86 7.26
N ALA A 37 -8.19 -3.73 7.40
CA ALA A 37 -7.30 -4.85 7.25
C ALA A 37 -7.86 -5.85 8.23
N ALA A 38 -8.36 -6.99 7.73
CA ALA A 38 -8.91 -8.02 8.59
C ALA A 38 -7.87 -8.22 9.70
N ALA A 39 -8.27 -7.96 10.95
CA ALA A 39 -7.30 -7.84 12.03
C ALA A 39 -6.43 -9.10 12.02
N CYS A 40 -5.12 -8.95 11.86
CA CYS A 40 -4.19 -10.07 11.69
C CYS A 40 -4.39 -11.16 12.76
N SER A 41 -4.79 -10.74 13.97
CA SER A 41 -5.16 -11.58 15.11
C SER A 41 -6.16 -12.70 14.78
N GLN A 42 -7.05 -12.52 13.80
CA GLN A 42 -8.02 -13.54 13.38
C GLN A 42 -7.36 -14.84 12.87
N ASN A 43 -6.13 -14.76 12.39
CA ASN A 43 -5.36 -15.91 11.89
C ASN A 43 -4.33 -16.41 12.92
N THR A 44 -4.43 -15.96 14.17
CA THR A 44 -3.71 -16.56 15.30
C THR A 44 -4.07 -18.04 15.41
N ASN A 45 -3.10 -18.87 15.77
CA ASN A 45 -3.18 -20.33 15.79
C ASN A 45 -3.32 -20.99 14.40
N GLY A 46 -3.34 -20.21 13.32
CA GLY A 46 -3.42 -20.70 11.96
C GLY A 46 -2.05 -21.09 11.37
N THR A 47 -1.91 -20.86 10.06
CA THR A 47 -0.65 -21.03 9.35
C THR A 47 -0.02 -19.69 9.00
N CYS A 48 1.29 -19.69 8.82
CA CYS A 48 2.05 -18.54 8.35
C CYS A 48 1.52 -17.98 7.01
N GLY A 49 1.11 -18.86 6.09
CA GLY A 49 0.52 -18.45 4.81
C GLY A 49 -0.83 -17.77 4.97
N ASP A 50 -1.67 -18.24 5.92
CA ASP A 50 -2.93 -17.58 6.22
C ASP A 50 -2.71 -16.20 6.85
N CYS A 51 -1.80 -16.08 7.81
CA CYS A 51 -1.46 -14.82 8.45
C CYS A 51 -0.92 -13.79 7.44
N LEU A 52 0.01 -14.22 6.59
CA LEU A 52 0.70 -13.36 5.62
C LEU A 52 -0.06 -13.20 4.29
N LYS A 53 -1.36 -13.56 4.25
CA LYS A 53 -2.27 -13.10 3.18
C LYS A 53 -2.29 -11.57 3.12
N ASN A 54 -2.12 -10.92 4.26
CA ASN A 54 -1.92 -9.49 4.34
C ASN A 54 -0.45 -9.20 4.67
N VAL A 55 0.21 -8.41 3.83
CA VAL A 55 1.64 -8.08 4.00
C VAL A 55 1.89 -7.17 5.20
N SER A 56 0.84 -6.52 5.70
CA SER A 56 0.86 -5.73 6.94
C SER A 56 0.82 -6.60 8.20
N CYS A 57 0.69 -7.92 8.07
CA CYS A 57 0.72 -8.83 9.21
C CYS A 57 2.11 -9.39 9.47
N LEU A 58 2.36 -9.71 10.73
CA LEU A 58 3.53 -10.44 11.21
C LEU A 58 3.09 -11.79 11.78
N TRP A 59 3.74 -12.84 11.31
CA TRP A 59 3.61 -14.18 11.84
C TRP A 59 4.76 -14.49 12.80
N CYS A 60 4.42 -14.94 14.00
CA CYS A 60 5.38 -15.45 14.95
C CYS A 60 5.27 -16.98 15.08
N ASN A 61 6.33 -17.69 14.71
CA ASN A 61 6.30 -19.14 14.74
C ASN A 61 6.33 -19.71 16.17
N THR A 62 6.95 -19.00 17.13
CA THR A 62 7.12 -19.46 18.52
C THR A 62 5.79 -19.70 19.23
N ASN A 63 4.85 -18.76 19.13
CA ASN A 63 3.54 -18.81 19.80
C ASN A 63 2.38 -18.96 18.80
N LYS A 64 2.68 -19.13 17.51
CA LYS A 64 1.68 -19.19 16.42
C LYS A 64 0.75 -17.97 16.42
N ALA A 65 1.28 -16.80 16.77
CA ALA A 65 0.53 -15.55 16.79
C ALA A 65 0.61 -14.84 15.43
N CYS A 66 -0.51 -14.24 15.04
CA CYS A 66 -0.56 -13.33 13.91
C CYS A 66 -0.95 -11.95 14.45
N LEU A 67 -0.11 -10.94 14.23
CA LEU A 67 -0.33 -9.59 14.75
C LEU A 67 -0.14 -8.56 13.66
N ASP A 68 -0.74 -7.39 13.86
CA ASP A 68 -0.54 -6.27 12.97
C ASP A 68 0.89 -5.76 13.12
N TYR A 69 1.56 -5.54 11.99
CA TYR A 69 2.92 -5.06 11.94
C TYR A 69 3.00 -3.81 11.08
N PRO A 70 3.09 -2.63 11.71
CA PRO A 70 3.21 -1.40 10.97
C PRO A 70 4.54 -1.41 10.20
N VAL A 71 4.45 -1.17 8.89
CA VAL A 71 5.59 -1.15 7.94
C VAL A 71 6.50 0.08 8.15
N THR A 72 6.39 0.73 9.31
CA THR A 72 7.26 1.84 9.72
C THR A 72 8.68 1.38 10.00
N ASN A 73 8.85 0.11 10.37
CA ASN A 73 10.14 -0.53 10.52
C ASN A 73 10.23 -1.71 9.55
N ILE A 74 11.42 -1.92 8.99
CA ILE A 74 11.69 -3.04 8.08
C ILE A 74 11.89 -4.35 8.85
N LEU A 75 12.41 -4.28 10.09
CA LEU A 75 12.63 -5.44 10.96
C LEU A 75 11.74 -5.36 12.19
N PRO A 76 10.96 -6.42 12.51
CA PRO A 76 10.16 -6.43 13.72
C PRO A 76 11.06 -6.47 14.96
N PRO A 77 10.73 -5.73 16.03
CA PRO A 77 11.49 -5.78 17.27
C PRO A 77 11.35 -7.16 17.94
N SER A 78 12.44 -7.65 18.52
CA SER A 78 12.50 -8.95 19.22
C SER A 78 11.52 -9.06 20.39
N SER A 79 11.03 -7.92 20.91
CA SER A 79 10.00 -7.87 21.96
C SER A 79 8.64 -8.42 21.51
N LEU A 80 8.32 -8.37 20.21
CA LEU A 80 7.06 -8.90 19.67
C LEU A 80 7.20 -10.38 19.29
N CYS A 81 8.28 -10.69 18.58
CA CYS A 81 8.66 -12.04 18.24
C CYS A 81 10.16 -12.06 17.96
N GLN A 82 10.81 -13.13 18.36
CA GLN A 82 12.22 -13.31 18.06
C GLN A 82 12.43 -13.31 16.55
N LEU A 83 13.40 -12.53 16.05
CA LEU A 83 13.58 -12.29 14.63
C LEU A 83 13.85 -13.60 13.88
N SER A 84 14.55 -14.55 14.49
CA SER A 84 14.68 -15.93 13.99
C SER A 84 13.35 -16.64 13.67
N SER A 85 12.30 -16.39 14.45
CA SER A 85 10.95 -16.99 14.34
C SER A 85 9.90 -16.08 13.71
N ALA A 86 10.22 -14.81 13.48
CA ALA A 86 9.34 -13.79 12.93
C ALA A 86 9.31 -13.84 11.38
N ARG A 87 8.13 -13.77 10.76
CA ARG A 87 7.96 -13.72 9.30
C ARG A 87 6.97 -12.62 8.95
N TRP A 88 7.34 -11.72 8.05
CA TRP A 88 6.48 -10.63 7.55
C TRP A 88 6.66 -10.52 6.04
N GLY A 89 5.61 -10.07 5.35
CA GLY A 89 5.56 -9.98 3.88
C GLY A 89 5.47 -11.34 3.16
N VAL A 90 6.34 -12.29 3.49
CA VAL A 90 6.38 -13.61 2.85
C VAL A 90 6.50 -14.75 3.86
N CYS A 91 5.77 -15.81 3.59
CA CYS A 91 5.89 -17.06 4.32
C CYS A 91 6.93 -17.96 3.65
N TRP A 92 8.17 -17.92 4.14
CA TRP A 92 9.23 -18.82 3.66
C TRP A 92 8.89 -20.27 4.03
N GLY A 93 8.79 -21.17 3.04
CA GLY A 93 8.24 -22.53 3.17
C GLY A 93 9.28 -23.65 3.43
N LEU A 94 8.78 -24.72 4.07
CA LEU A 94 9.24 -26.12 4.29
C LEU A 94 10.72 -26.52 4.47
N PHE A 95 11.71 -25.75 4.05
CA PHE A 95 13.09 -25.96 4.47
C PHE A 95 13.39 -24.95 5.58
N LYS A 96 13.56 -25.42 6.83
CA LYS A 96 14.50 -24.73 7.71
C LYS A 96 15.79 -24.57 6.90
N GLU A 97 16.36 -23.39 6.83
CA GLU A 97 17.40 -23.23 7.83
C GLU A 97 17.45 -21.85 8.47
N GLU A 98 17.00 -20.76 7.85
CA GLU A 98 17.16 -19.48 8.52
C GLU A 98 16.24 -18.40 7.96
N ASN A 99 15.58 -17.67 8.86
CA ASN A 99 15.16 -16.33 8.50
C ASN A 99 16.43 -15.59 8.10
N PRO A 100 16.61 -15.10 6.87
CA PRO A 100 17.81 -14.34 6.52
C PRO A 100 17.97 -13.11 7.43
N TYR A 101 16.86 -12.66 8.03
CA TYR A 101 16.86 -11.57 8.97
C TYR A 101 17.29 -11.94 10.40
N ALA A 102 17.36 -13.23 10.75
CA ALA A 102 17.76 -13.67 12.10
C ALA A 102 19.12 -13.11 12.52
N ARG A 103 20.02 -12.88 11.56
CA ARG A 103 21.37 -12.34 11.82
C ARG A 103 21.36 -10.88 12.31
N PHE A 104 20.27 -10.15 12.13
CA PHE A 104 20.15 -8.75 12.55
C PHE A 104 19.60 -8.57 13.96
N GLU A 105 19.32 -9.65 14.68
CA GLU A 105 18.66 -9.58 16.00
C GLU A 105 19.52 -8.89 17.09
N ASN A 106 20.82 -8.68 16.84
CA ASN A 106 21.79 -8.15 17.81
C ASN A 106 22.73 -7.06 17.23
N ASN A 107 22.36 -6.42 16.12
CA ASN A 107 23.13 -5.30 15.52
C ASN A 107 22.41 -3.98 15.80
#